data_AF-A0A2V9XQE9-F1
#
_entry.id   AF-A0A2V9XQE9-F1
#
_cell.length_a   1.000
_cell.length_b   1.000
_cell.length_c   1.000
_cell.angle_alpha   90.00
_cell.angle_beta   90.00
_cell.angle_gamma   90.00
#
_symmetry.space_group_name_H-M   'P 1'
#
loop_
_entity.id
_entity.type
_entity.pdbx_description
1 polymer ?
#
loop_
_entity_poly.entity_id
_entity_poly.type
_entity_poly.pdbx_seq_one_letter_code
_entity_poly.pdbx_strand_id
1 'polypeptide(L)'
;MERRTSEKLQKQNTKRLPYLRSPNNCAIHVGLPCHAHVYPELKNGDFQCDSNLTPPDLAMFSRLGITAELLNQARIERVTDREAREKYGIVGYGDMSGIVFPYMDPMTGHRWTGRVRRDNAEVEDGKAKRKYVSAYGDHRHFFFPPGCGELLADASVDLIFVEAEKSVLALTAWSIRTGRKILPVGLGGCWGWRGRIGRVESPNGERVDEVGPIADLRWANNGRKTYVLLDANASTNPKVRQARAALVRQLRKQGADVVVPELPLVEGVNGPDDFIGERGDEAMLQILEGAESGSAILNDVALFIRRFVILSSAQVTAVTLWCAHTYAYLIAIWTAYLAITSAEKRCAKSRLLETVGYLVSSPWATADITAAALFRGIEKKRPTLLLDEQDAAKKGDKEKFENLRAVLNAGAHYKGRVTRCVGKGSEQDVKDFTAFCPKAIAGIGWLADTVADRSIPIRMKRKLVSEKVERLHERTVEPIAAPLRKRLSDWIRQQLPALKDAEPDIPDELNDRQQDGAECLLASADAAGGDWPEKARKALIELYTGDAFRASIAANFIVG
;
A
#
# COMPACT_ATOMS: atom_id res chain seq x y z
N MET A 1 -3.87 -55.26 -44.68
CA MET A 1 -3.51 -56.62 -45.16
C MET A 1 -2.05 -56.82 -44.79
N GLU A 2 -1.59 -57.77 -43.99
CA GLU A 2 -2.11 -59.00 -43.40
C GLU A 2 -1.18 -59.32 -42.20
N ARG A 3 -1.75 -59.65 -41.02
CA ARG A 3 -1.64 -60.96 -40.32
C ARG A 3 -0.22 -61.27 -39.77
N ARG A 4 -0.06 -61.22 -38.43
CA ARG A 4 -0.12 -62.38 -37.47
C ARG A 4 1.14 -63.27 -37.59
N THR A 5 1.85 -63.73 -36.56
CA THR A 5 1.48 -64.10 -35.18
C THR A 5 2.75 -64.57 -34.45
N SER A 6 2.88 -64.25 -33.16
CA SER A 6 3.40 -65.12 -32.09
C SER A 6 3.10 -64.40 -30.75
N GLU A 7 2.00 -64.73 -30.07
CA GLU A 7 1.92 -65.68 -28.93
C GLU A 7 2.94 -65.36 -27.81
N LYS A 8 2.62 -65.18 -26.52
CA LYS A 8 1.50 -65.61 -25.65
C LYS A 8 1.65 -64.92 -24.28
N LEU A 9 0.63 -65.09 -23.43
CA LEU A 9 0.50 -64.79 -21.98
C LEU A 9 0.20 -63.31 -21.62
N GLN A 10 -0.82 -62.95 -20.84
CA GLN A 10 -1.79 -63.73 -20.06
C GLN A 10 -3.05 -62.87 -19.80
N LYS A 11 -4.21 -63.46 -20.11
CA LYS A 11 -5.58 -63.04 -19.77
C LYS A 11 -5.80 -62.94 -18.25
N GLN A 12 -6.67 -62.01 -17.83
CA GLN A 12 -7.93 -62.22 -17.07
C GLN A 12 -8.31 -60.93 -16.29
N ASN A 13 -9.56 -60.51 -16.08
CA ASN A 13 -10.85 -60.73 -16.72
C ASN A 13 -11.81 -59.70 -16.08
N THR A 14 -12.56 -58.95 -16.88
CA THR A 14 -13.63 -58.02 -16.47
C THR A 14 -14.95 -58.76 -16.27
N LYS A 15 -15.72 -58.47 -15.20
CA LYS A 15 -17.19 -58.66 -15.18
C LYS A 15 -17.89 -57.57 -14.35
N ARG A 16 -19.07 -57.16 -14.85
CA ARG A 16 -19.94 -56.05 -14.45
C ARG A 16 -20.86 -56.36 -13.24
N LEU A 17 -21.15 -55.30 -12.45
CA LEU A 17 -22.40 -54.83 -11.76
C LEU A 17 -23.41 -55.83 -11.14
N PRO A 18 -24.02 -55.50 -9.97
CA PRO A 18 -25.30 -54.77 -9.98
C PRO A 18 -25.56 -53.77 -8.81
N TYR A 19 -26.71 -53.08 -8.94
CA TYR A 19 -27.33 -52.00 -8.17
C TYR A 19 -27.76 -52.34 -6.71
N LEU A 20 -27.93 -51.28 -5.89
CA LEU A 20 -28.79 -51.10 -4.69
C LEU A 20 -28.36 -51.64 -3.30
N ARG A 21 -28.00 -50.71 -2.38
CA ARG A 21 -28.71 -50.32 -1.11
C ARG A 21 -27.72 -49.69 -0.11
N SER A 22 -28.08 -48.54 0.48
CA SER A 22 -27.49 -48.11 1.77
C SER A 22 -28.02 -49.00 2.90
N PRO A 23 -27.29 -49.22 4.01
CA PRO A 23 -27.36 -48.24 5.11
C PRO A 23 -26.08 -48.08 5.97
N ASN A 24 -25.98 -46.90 6.60
CA ASN A 24 -25.39 -46.59 7.91
C ASN A 24 -23.96 -47.03 8.32
N ASN A 25 -23.20 -46.01 8.76
CA ASN A 25 -22.14 -46.01 9.78
C ASN A 25 -20.94 -46.95 9.63
N CYS A 26 -19.76 -46.37 9.37
CA CYS A 26 -18.68 -46.39 10.36
C CYS A 26 -17.60 -45.35 10.04
N ALA A 27 -17.19 -44.62 11.07
CA ALA A 27 -16.18 -43.58 11.03
C ALA A 27 -14.79 -44.12 10.67
N ILE A 28 -14.06 -43.37 9.83
CA ILE A 28 -12.60 -43.44 9.78
C ILE A 28 -12.10 -42.07 10.21
N HIS A 29 -11.77 -41.96 11.51
CA HIS A 29 -10.97 -40.87 12.05
C HIS A 29 -9.58 -40.92 11.41
N VAL A 30 -9.29 -39.95 10.55
CA VAL A 30 -7.91 -39.57 10.25
C VAL A 30 -7.59 -38.39 11.15
N GLY A 31 -6.74 -38.62 12.15
CA GLY A 31 -6.39 -37.63 13.16
C GLY A 31 -5.66 -36.43 12.57
N LEU A 32 -6.33 -35.28 12.57
CA LEU A 32 -5.70 -33.97 12.55
C LEU A 32 -5.39 -33.56 14.01
N PRO A 33 -4.28 -32.84 14.28
CA PRO A 33 -3.95 -32.42 15.65
C PRO A 33 -5.05 -31.50 16.19
N CYS A 34 -5.41 -31.66 17.47
CA CYS A 34 -6.29 -30.74 18.18
C CYS A 34 -5.73 -29.31 18.10
N HIS A 35 -6.45 -28.44 17.40
CA HIS A 35 -6.11 -27.02 17.23
C HIS A 35 -6.28 -26.30 18.58
N ALA A 36 -5.27 -25.52 18.99
CA ALA A 36 -5.46 -24.49 20.01
C ALA A 36 -6.54 -23.51 19.51
N HIS A 37 -7.56 -23.25 20.32
CA HIS A 37 -8.67 -22.37 19.96
C HIS A 37 -8.16 -20.94 19.70
N VAL A 38 -8.26 -20.49 18.43
CA VAL A 38 -7.79 -19.15 18.00
C VAL A 38 -8.60 -18.03 18.66
N TYR A 39 -9.89 -18.27 18.87
CA TYR A 39 -10.79 -17.47 19.69
C TYR A 39 -10.96 -18.23 21.01
N PRO A 40 -10.89 -17.58 22.19
CA PRO A 40 -11.07 -18.25 23.48
C PRO A 40 -12.34 -19.08 23.45
N GLU A 41 -12.34 -20.28 24.07
CA GLU A 41 -13.53 -21.15 24.12
C GLU A 41 -14.75 -20.29 24.43
N LEU A 42 -15.59 -20.13 23.40
CA LEU A 42 -16.82 -19.37 23.45
C LEU A 42 -17.68 -20.07 24.48
N LYS A 43 -17.67 -19.56 25.72
CA LYS A 43 -18.26 -20.25 26.87
C LYS A 43 -19.72 -20.56 26.56
N ASN A 44 -20.04 -21.84 26.52
CA ASN A 44 -21.42 -22.35 26.49
C ASN A 44 -22.11 -21.98 27.80
N GLY A 45 -22.57 -20.74 27.93
CA GLY A 45 -23.67 -20.42 28.83
C GLY A 45 -24.94 -20.66 28.06
N ASP A 46 -25.65 -21.75 28.34
CA ASP A 46 -27.03 -22.07 27.93
C ASP A 46 -27.63 -21.23 26.78
N PHE A 47 -27.04 -21.29 25.58
CA PHE A 47 -27.65 -20.72 24.39
C PHE A 47 -28.50 -21.81 23.73
N GLN A 48 -29.82 -21.74 23.92
CA GLN A 48 -30.74 -22.49 23.07
C GLN A 48 -30.49 -22.11 21.60
N CYS A 49 -30.44 -23.12 20.73
CA CYS A 49 -30.28 -22.97 19.28
C CYS A 49 -31.59 -22.41 18.67
N ASP A 50 -31.86 -21.13 18.90
CA ASP A 50 -33.07 -20.43 18.45
C ASP A 50 -32.75 -19.43 17.32
N SER A 51 -31.98 -19.85 16.31
CA SER A 51 -31.84 -19.03 15.09
C SER A 51 -33.13 -19.10 14.29
N ASN A 52 -33.80 -17.96 14.09
CA ASN A 52 -34.96 -17.84 13.20
C ASN A 52 -34.59 -17.60 11.72
N LEU A 53 -33.32 -17.84 11.35
CA LEU A 53 -32.86 -17.74 9.97
C LEU A 53 -33.50 -18.85 9.11
N THR A 54 -33.89 -18.50 7.89
CA THR A 54 -34.51 -19.44 6.95
C THR A 54 -33.44 -20.28 6.24
N PRO A 55 -33.80 -21.46 5.66
CA PRO A 55 -32.84 -22.26 4.89
C PRO A 55 -32.13 -21.49 3.75
N PRO A 56 -32.81 -20.59 3.00
CA PRO A 56 -32.13 -19.70 2.04
C PRO A 56 -31.06 -18.79 2.66
N ASP A 57 -31.27 -18.27 3.87
CA ASP A 57 -30.27 -17.41 4.54
C ASP A 57 -29.05 -18.22 4.96
N LEU A 58 -29.29 -19.37 5.58
CA LEU A 58 -28.23 -20.29 5.98
C LEU A 58 -27.41 -20.74 4.76
N ALA A 59 -28.07 -21.01 3.62
CA ALA A 59 -27.39 -21.32 2.37
C ALA A 59 -26.56 -20.12 1.85
N MET A 60 -27.05 -18.88 1.97
CA MET A 60 -26.30 -17.68 1.58
C MET A 60 -25.00 -17.55 2.39
N PHE A 61 -25.07 -17.69 3.72
CA PHE A 61 -23.91 -17.59 4.59
C PHE A 61 -22.96 -18.79 4.44
N SER A 62 -23.50 -20.00 4.27
CA SER A 62 -22.70 -21.21 4.07
C SER A 62 -21.85 -21.15 2.80
N ARG A 63 -22.33 -20.51 1.72
CA ARG A 63 -21.53 -20.28 0.50
C ARG A 63 -20.31 -19.39 0.73
N LEU A 64 -20.34 -18.55 1.77
CA LEU A 64 -19.22 -17.70 2.19
C LEU A 64 -18.34 -18.39 3.24
N GLY A 65 -18.59 -19.68 3.52
CA GLY A 65 -17.90 -20.45 4.55
C GLY A 65 -18.26 -20.05 5.98
N ILE A 66 -19.38 -19.36 6.20
CA ILE A 66 -19.85 -18.94 7.53
C ILE A 66 -20.76 -20.03 8.10
N THR A 67 -20.47 -20.48 9.32
CA THR A 67 -21.22 -21.55 9.99
C THR A 67 -22.44 -21.01 10.73
N ALA A 68 -23.47 -21.85 10.91
CA ALA A 68 -24.65 -21.51 11.71
C ALA A 68 -24.29 -21.20 13.17
N GLU A 69 -23.31 -21.93 13.73
CA GLU A 69 -22.71 -21.68 15.04
C GLU A 69 -22.23 -20.22 15.17
N LEU A 70 -21.46 -19.74 14.19
CA LEU A 70 -20.91 -18.38 14.19
C LEU A 70 -22.01 -17.33 14.03
N LEU A 71 -23.04 -17.59 13.23
CA LEU A 71 -24.21 -16.71 13.09
C LEU A 71 -24.96 -16.57 14.42
N ASN A 72 -25.17 -17.68 15.13
CA ASN A 72 -25.83 -17.69 16.44
C ASN A 72 -25.01 -16.88 17.47
N GLN A 73 -23.70 -17.09 17.52
CA GLN A 73 -22.82 -16.36 18.44
C GLN A 73 -22.79 -14.86 18.13
N ALA A 74 -22.80 -14.49 16.85
CA ALA A 74 -22.91 -13.11 16.39
C ALA A 74 -24.34 -12.53 16.55
N ARG A 75 -25.30 -13.32 17.04
CA ARG A 75 -26.72 -12.95 17.24
C ARG A 75 -27.37 -12.43 15.95
N ILE A 76 -27.01 -13.03 14.82
CA ILE A 76 -27.63 -12.74 13.53
C ILE A 76 -29.01 -13.39 13.50
N GLU A 77 -30.04 -12.59 13.24
CA GLU A 77 -31.42 -13.07 13.22
C GLU A 77 -32.21 -12.36 12.12
N ARG A 78 -33.33 -12.99 11.73
CA ARG A 78 -34.37 -12.32 10.97
C ARG A 78 -35.23 -11.46 11.88
N VAL A 79 -35.68 -10.35 11.34
CA VAL A 79 -36.61 -9.43 12.00
C VAL A 79 -37.72 -9.05 11.04
N THR A 80 -38.93 -8.94 11.57
CA THR A 80 -40.04 -8.22 10.93
C THR A 80 -39.79 -6.71 10.97
N ASP A 81 -40.53 -5.93 10.17
CA ASP A 81 -40.49 -4.46 10.22
C ASP A 81 -40.72 -3.94 11.65
N ARG A 82 -41.66 -4.54 12.38
CA ARG A 82 -41.96 -4.18 13.77
C ARG A 82 -40.77 -4.46 14.69
N GLU A 83 -40.18 -5.65 14.62
CA GLU A 83 -39.02 -6.01 15.44
C GLU A 83 -37.81 -5.15 15.12
N ALA A 84 -37.54 -4.86 13.84
CA ALA A 84 -36.47 -3.95 13.44
C ALA A 84 -36.60 -2.57 14.10
N ARG A 85 -37.83 -2.03 14.16
CA ARG A 85 -38.13 -0.73 14.78
C ARG A 85 -38.06 -0.79 16.30
N GLU A 86 -38.78 -1.73 16.92
CA GLU A 86 -38.95 -1.80 18.38
C GLU A 86 -37.72 -2.34 19.09
N LYS A 87 -37.11 -3.42 18.59
CA LYS A 87 -35.97 -4.08 19.23
C LYS A 87 -34.64 -3.41 18.89
N TYR A 88 -34.48 -2.88 17.67
CA TYR A 88 -33.21 -2.36 17.17
C TYR A 88 -33.19 -0.85 16.87
N GLY A 89 -34.31 -0.15 17.03
CA GLY A 89 -34.36 1.30 16.79
C GLY A 89 -34.12 1.68 15.32
N ILE A 90 -34.37 0.77 14.38
CA ILE A 90 -34.27 1.06 12.94
C ILE A 90 -35.47 1.92 12.54
N VAL A 91 -35.25 3.20 12.31
CA VAL A 91 -36.30 4.12 11.83
C VAL A 91 -36.06 4.51 10.38
N GLY A 92 -37.14 4.76 9.65
CA GLY A 92 -37.09 5.14 8.24
C GLY A 92 -38.38 4.78 7.52
N TYR A 93 -38.45 5.22 6.27
CA TYR A 93 -39.53 4.89 5.34
C TYR A 93 -39.31 3.53 4.69
N GLY A 94 -40.40 2.80 4.43
CA GLY A 94 -40.39 1.48 3.78
C GLY A 94 -40.33 0.31 4.78
N ASP A 95 -40.47 -0.91 4.24
CA ASP A 95 -40.41 -2.18 4.99
C ASP A 95 -38.99 -2.47 5.49
N MET A 96 -38.82 -2.60 6.80
CA MET A 96 -37.54 -2.89 7.47
C MET A 96 -37.32 -4.37 7.75
N SER A 97 -38.19 -5.27 7.27
CA SER A 97 -38.02 -6.71 7.43
C SER A 97 -36.76 -7.21 6.72
N GLY A 98 -36.04 -8.14 7.36
CA GLY A 98 -34.82 -8.70 6.79
C GLY A 98 -33.91 -9.32 7.84
N ILE A 99 -32.59 -9.28 7.59
CA ILE A 99 -31.56 -9.86 8.46
C ILE A 99 -30.85 -8.74 9.21
N VAL A 100 -30.80 -8.81 10.54
CA VAL A 100 -30.11 -7.83 11.37
C VAL A 100 -28.69 -8.29 11.75
N PHE A 101 -27.75 -7.37 11.69
CA PHE A 101 -26.39 -7.50 12.19
C PHE A 101 -26.26 -6.62 13.43
N PRO A 102 -26.27 -7.17 14.65
CA PRO A 102 -26.10 -6.39 15.87
C PRO A 102 -24.62 -6.03 16.06
N TYR A 103 -24.37 -4.78 16.42
CA TYR A 103 -23.04 -4.28 16.72
C TYR A 103 -22.87 -4.34 18.24
N MET A 104 -21.96 -5.20 18.67
CA MET A 104 -21.75 -5.55 20.06
C MET A 104 -20.46 -4.93 20.56
N ASP A 105 -20.48 -4.47 21.81
CA ASP A 105 -19.27 -4.13 22.54
C ASP A 105 -18.39 -5.38 22.68
N PRO A 106 -17.16 -5.38 22.14
CA PRO A 106 -16.30 -6.55 22.15
C PRO A 106 -15.80 -6.93 23.56
N MET A 107 -15.88 -6.00 24.54
CA MET A 107 -15.45 -6.22 25.91
C MET A 107 -16.59 -6.66 26.82
N THR A 108 -17.76 -6.04 26.68
CA THR A 108 -18.90 -6.27 27.59
C THR A 108 -19.97 -7.19 27.02
N GLY A 109 -20.00 -7.39 25.70
CA GLY A 109 -21.09 -8.10 25.02
C GLY A 109 -22.43 -7.35 25.05
N HIS A 110 -22.43 -6.08 25.44
CA HIS A 110 -23.60 -5.21 25.36
C HIS A 110 -23.83 -4.77 23.91
N ARG A 111 -25.08 -4.74 23.45
CA ARG A 111 -25.40 -4.27 22.10
C ARG A 111 -25.38 -2.74 22.05
N TRP A 112 -24.47 -2.16 21.27
CA TRP A 112 -24.50 -0.72 20.98
C TRP A 112 -25.60 -0.36 19.99
N THR A 113 -25.64 -1.05 18.85
CA THR A 113 -26.54 -0.72 17.74
C THR A 113 -26.84 -1.96 16.88
N GLY A 114 -27.53 -1.78 15.76
CA GLY A 114 -27.76 -2.81 14.76
C GLY A 114 -27.93 -2.22 13.37
N ARG A 115 -27.64 -3.05 12.36
CA ARG A 115 -27.86 -2.72 10.95
C ARG A 115 -28.69 -3.81 10.30
N VAL A 116 -29.79 -3.44 9.68
CA VAL A 116 -30.66 -4.38 8.97
C VAL A 116 -30.34 -4.38 7.49
N ARG A 117 -30.18 -5.57 6.91
CA ARG A 117 -30.22 -5.82 5.47
C ARG A 117 -31.67 -6.14 5.11
N ARG A 118 -32.33 -5.21 4.42
CA ARG A 118 -33.74 -5.32 4.05
C ARG A 118 -33.92 -6.36 2.94
N ASP A 119 -35.00 -7.15 3.03
CA ASP A 119 -35.41 -8.07 1.96
C ASP A 119 -35.99 -7.29 0.77
N ASN A 120 -36.87 -6.34 1.07
CA ASN A 120 -37.67 -5.59 0.10
C ASN A 120 -37.21 -4.12 -0.02
N ALA A 121 -35.92 -3.92 -0.28
CA ALA A 121 -35.39 -2.57 -0.52
C ALA A 121 -35.96 -1.98 -1.82
N GLU A 122 -36.36 -0.71 -1.79
CA GLU A 122 -36.86 -0.03 -2.99
C GLU A 122 -35.78 0.03 -4.07
N VAL A 123 -36.17 -0.09 -5.33
CA VAL A 123 -35.24 0.00 -6.47
C VAL A 123 -35.43 1.35 -7.16
N GLU A 124 -34.35 2.11 -7.27
CA GLU A 124 -34.29 3.37 -8.01
C GLU A 124 -33.11 3.29 -8.97
N ASP A 125 -33.32 3.62 -10.25
CA ASP A 125 -32.33 3.48 -11.33
C ASP A 125 -31.65 2.09 -11.40
N GLY A 126 -32.42 1.03 -11.16
CA GLY A 126 -31.94 -0.35 -11.17
C GLY A 126 -31.05 -0.72 -9.98
N LYS A 127 -30.91 0.15 -8.97
CA LYS A 127 -30.14 -0.11 -7.74
C LYS A 127 -31.05 -0.12 -6.52
N ALA A 128 -30.85 -1.13 -5.66
CA ALA A 128 -31.53 -1.18 -4.37
C ALA A 128 -31.07 -0.01 -3.48
N LYS A 129 -32.00 0.91 -3.19
CA LYS A 129 -31.79 2.06 -2.32
C LYS A 129 -31.89 1.61 -0.86
N ARG A 130 -30.97 2.08 -0.01
CA ARG A 130 -30.99 1.78 1.44
C ARG A 130 -31.15 0.29 1.73
N LYS A 131 -30.49 -0.56 0.93
CA LYS A 131 -30.47 -2.03 1.14
C LYS A 131 -30.00 -2.39 2.56
N TYR A 132 -29.11 -1.58 3.12
CA TYR A 132 -28.70 -1.66 4.51
C TYR A 132 -29.08 -0.37 5.24
N VAL A 133 -29.71 -0.50 6.42
CA VAL A 133 -30.17 0.63 7.24
C VAL A 133 -29.68 0.45 8.67
N SER A 134 -29.09 1.50 9.24
CA SER A 134 -28.62 1.54 10.64
C SER A 134 -29.65 2.22 11.54
N ALA A 135 -29.54 2.01 12.85
CA ALA A 135 -30.39 2.70 13.83
C ALA A 135 -30.26 4.22 13.77
N TYR A 136 -31.32 4.94 14.18
CA TYR A 136 -31.35 6.41 14.16
C TYR A 136 -30.61 7.03 15.35
N GLY A 137 -29.92 8.15 15.11
CA GLY A 137 -29.18 8.88 16.14
C GLY A 137 -27.89 8.19 16.60
N ASP A 138 -27.48 7.14 15.90
CA ASP A 138 -26.41 6.24 16.30
C ASP A 138 -25.01 6.87 16.23
N HIS A 139 -24.21 6.60 17.26
CA HIS A 139 -22.77 6.82 17.20
C HIS A 139 -22.18 5.65 16.40
N ARG A 140 -21.44 5.95 15.34
CA ARG A 140 -20.87 4.89 14.49
C ARG A 140 -19.92 4.01 15.29
N HIS A 141 -20.13 2.71 15.18
CA HIS A 141 -19.30 1.66 15.75
C HIS A 141 -18.81 0.71 14.67
N PHE A 142 -17.70 0.01 14.92
CA PHE A 142 -17.29 -1.10 14.07
C PHE A 142 -18.08 -2.37 14.41
N PHE A 143 -18.27 -3.22 13.40
CA PHE A 143 -18.78 -4.56 13.60
C PHE A 143 -17.63 -5.48 14.01
N PHE A 144 -17.68 -5.96 15.25
CA PHE A 144 -16.70 -6.88 15.81
C PHE A 144 -17.23 -8.33 15.75
N PRO A 145 -16.36 -9.33 15.50
CA PRO A 145 -16.74 -10.72 15.58
C PRO A 145 -17.03 -11.11 17.04
N PRO A 146 -17.89 -12.12 17.28
CA PRO A 146 -18.25 -12.53 18.63
C PRO A 146 -17.03 -13.01 19.42
N GLY A 147 -16.98 -12.68 20.72
CA GLY A 147 -15.94 -13.14 21.65
C GLY A 147 -14.54 -12.58 21.39
N CYS A 148 -14.39 -11.50 20.63
CA CYS A 148 -13.08 -11.02 20.19
C CYS A 148 -12.32 -10.14 21.20
N GLY A 149 -12.86 -9.92 22.42
CA GLY A 149 -12.29 -8.97 23.39
C GLY A 149 -10.81 -9.23 23.71
N GLU A 150 -10.42 -10.50 23.90
CA GLU A 150 -9.02 -10.85 24.16
C GLU A 150 -8.10 -10.60 22.95
N LEU A 151 -8.58 -10.90 21.73
CA LEU A 151 -7.84 -10.63 20.49
C LEU A 151 -7.69 -9.13 20.23
N LEU A 152 -8.69 -8.34 20.64
CA LEU A 152 -8.67 -6.89 20.49
C LEU A 152 -7.63 -6.26 21.43
N ALA A 153 -7.50 -6.78 22.65
CA ALA A 153 -6.51 -6.34 23.63
C ALA A 153 -5.06 -6.77 23.29
N ASP A 154 -4.89 -7.87 22.57
CA ASP A 154 -3.57 -8.37 22.15
C ASP A 154 -3.07 -7.64 20.88
N ALA A 155 -2.12 -6.72 21.08
CA ALA A 155 -1.52 -5.93 19.99
C ALA A 155 -0.67 -6.74 18.99
N SER A 156 -0.34 -8.00 19.31
CA SER A 156 0.34 -8.90 18.37
C SER A 156 -0.61 -9.55 17.36
N VAL A 157 -1.93 -9.46 17.59
CA VAL A 157 -2.93 -9.98 16.66
C VAL A 157 -3.13 -8.99 15.53
N ASP A 158 -2.89 -9.46 14.30
CA ASP A 158 -3.14 -8.72 13.07
C ASP A 158 -4.60 -8.25 13.00
N LEU A 159 -4.82 -6.95 12.85
CA LEU A 159 -6.15 -6.35 12.68
C LEU A 159 -6.47 -6.26 11.19
N ILE A 160 -7.69 -6.60 10.76
CA ILE A 160 -8.10 -6.53 9.34
C ILE A 160 -9.37 -5.70 9.19
N PHE A 161 -9.25 -4.50 8.65
CA PHE A 161 -10.40 -3.67 8.28
C PHE A 161 -11.01 -4.16 6.97
N VAL A 162 -12.31 -4.47 7.00
CA VAL A 162 -13.12 -4.84 5.84
C VAL A 162 -14.38 -3.99 5.77
N GLU A 163 -14.97 -3.90 4.58
CA GLU A 163 -16.11 -3.00 4.37
C GLU A 163 -17.41 -3.50 5.04
N ALA A 164 -17.69 -4.80 4.94
CA ALA A 164 -18.99 -5.39 5.28
C ALA A 164 -18.94 -6.39 6.44
N GLU A 165 -20.07 -6.52 7.13
CA GLU A 165 -20.29 -7.44 8.26
C GLU A 165 -20.13 -8.90 7.83
N LYS A 166 -20.58 -9.25 6.62
CA LYS A 166 -20.38 -10.59 6.04
C LYS A 166 -18.89 -10.92 5.88
N SER A 167 -18.08 -9.96 5.44
CA SER A 167 -16.63 -10.13 5.29
C SER A 167 -15.95 -10.39 6.64
N VAL A 168 -16.43 -9.77 7.72
CA VAL A 168 -15.95 -10.05 9.08
C VAL A 168 -16.23 -11.50 9.48
N LEU A 169 -17.46 -11.95 9.31
CA LEU A 169 -17.85 -13.32 9.66
C LEU A 169 -17.12 -14.35 8.79
N ALA A 170 -16.96 -14.09 7.49
CA ALA A 170 -16.23 -14.98 6.58
C ALA A 170 -14.75 -15.09 6.95
N LEU A 171 -14.08 -13.97 7.25
CA LEU A 171 -12.69 -13.97 7.72
C LEU A 171 -12.53 -14.60 9.10
N THR A 172 -13.52 -14.46 9.98
CA THR A 172 -13.55 -15.13 11.29
C THR A 172 -13.63 -16.64 11.12
N ALA A 173 -14.53 -17.12 10.26
CA ALA A 173 -14.63 -18.54 9.95
C ALA A 173 -13.36 -19.07 9.27
N TRP A 174 -12.76 -18.31 8.35
CA TRP A 174 -11.47 -18.62 7.73
C TRP A 174 -10.33 -18.70 8.75
N SER A 175 -10.27 -17.77 9.70
CA SER A 175 -9.30 -17.75 10.80
C SER A 175 -9.40 -19.01 11.67
N ILE A 176 -10.63 -19.43 12.00
CA ILE A 176 -10.90 -20.66 12.75
C ILE A 176 -10.42 -21.89 11.96
N ARG A 177 -10.75 -21.99 10.66
CA ARG A 177 -10.36 -23.14 9.82
C ARG A 177 -8.86 -23.25 9.61
N THR A 178 -8.18 -22.13 9.46
CA THR A 178 -6.74 -22.09 9.16
C THR A 178 -5.85 -22.06 10.40
N GLY A 179 -6.42 -21.77 11.57
CA GLY A 179 -5.65 -21.57 12.80
C GLY A 179 -4.92 -20.22 12.87
N ARG A 180 -5.11 -19.33 11.89
CA ARG A 180 -4.41 -18.04 11.84
C ARG A 180 -5.06 -17.04 12.78
N LYS A 181 -4.28 -16.46 13.69
CA LYS A 181 -4.75 -15.46 14.66
C LYS A 181 -4.87 -14.08 14.00
N ILE A 182 -6.08 -13.74 13.54
CA ILE A 182 -6.42 -12.44 12.97
C ILE A 182 -7.69 -11.89 13.64
N LEU A 183 -7.86 -10.58 13.60
CA LEU A 183 -9.06 -9.89 14.07
C LEU A 183 -9.69 -9.08 12.93
N PRO A 184 -10.68 -9.62 12.21
CA PRO A 184 -11.40 -8.86 11.21
C PRO A 184 -12.40 -7.89 11.87
N VAL A 185 -12.51 -6.67 11.35
CA VAL A 185 -13.43 -5.63 11.85
C VAL A 185 -14.13 -4.93 10.69
N GLY A 186 -15.44 -4.75 10.83
CA GLY A 186 -16.32 -4.27 9.76
C GLY A 186 -16.58 -2.79 9.89
N LEU A 187 -16.31 -2.04 8.83
CA LEU A 187 -16.53 -0.59 8.81
C LEU A 187 -18.01 -0.20 8.73
N GLY A 188 -18.87 -1.06 8.17
CA GLY A 188 -20.26 -0.70 7.84
C GLY A 188 -20.36 0.17 6.58
N GLY A 189 -19.37 0.08 5.68
CA GLY A 189 -19.18 0.92 4.50
C GLY A 189 -17.81 1.63 4.50
N CYS A 190 -17.27 1.94 3.32
CA CYS A 190 -15.90 2.49 3.18
C CYS A 190 -15.58 3.76 4.02
N TRP A 191 -16.56 4.59 4.37
CA TRP A 191 -16.40 5.78 5.23
C TRP A 191 -16.88 5.58 6.68
N GLY A 192 -17.25 4.36 7.07
CA GLY A 192 -17.84 4.07 8.38
C GLY A 192 -16.92 4.36 9.57
N TRP A 193 -15.61 4.45 9.34
CA TRP A 193 -14.61 4.87 10.33
C TRP A 193 -14.65 6.36 10.69
N ARG A 194 -15.38 7.19 9.92
CA ARG A 194 -15.61 8.60 10.25
C ARG A 194 -16.98 8.79 10.85
N GLY A 195 -17.06 9.46 11.99
CA GLY A 195 -18.31 9.80 12.68
C GLY A 195 -18.27 11.20 13.26
N ARG A 196 -19.40 11.63 13.83
CA ARG A 196 -19.52 12.93 14.50
C ARG A 196 -18.65 12.95 15.76
N ILE A 197 -17.68 13.87 15.81
CA ILE A 197 -16.76 14.05 16.94
C ILE A 197 -17.00 15.37 17.70
N GLY A 198 -17.79 16.28 17.15
CA GLY A 198 -18.05 17.59 17.76
C GLY A 198 -19.11 18.42 17.02
N ARG A 199 -19.24 19.70 17.41
CA ARG A 199 -19.96 20.74 16.67
C ARG A 199 -19.02 21.94 16.53
N VAL A 200 -18.90 22.48 15.33
CA VAL A 200 -18.15 23.71 15.05
C VAL A 200 -19.07 24.75 14.43
N GLU A 201 -18.80 26.04 14.65
CA GLU A 201 -19.51 27.11 13.95
C GLU A 201 -18.91 27.30 12.56
N SER A 202 -19.79 27.27 11.54
CA SER A 202 -19.43 27.56 10.16
C SER A 202 -19.10 29.05 10.00
N PRO A 203 -18.41 29.44 8.92
CA PRO A 203 -18.19 30.86 8.59
C PRO A 203 -19.47 31.71 8.51
N ASN A 204 -20.63 31.06 8.36
CA ASN A 204 -21.94 31.68 8.30
C ASN A 204 -22.67 31.68 9.67
N GLY A 205 -22.00 31.28 10.75
CA GLY A 205 -22.56 31.22 12.11
C GLY A 205 -23.45 30.00 12.40
N GLU A 206 -23.52 29.01 11.48
CA GLU A 206 -24.31 27.80 11.70
C GLU A 206 -23.50 26.73 12.45
N ARG A 207 -24.09 26.08 13.44
CA ARG A 207 -23.46 24.92 14.11
C ARG A 207 -23.54 23.68 13.23
N VAL A 208 -22.42 23.29 12.64
CA VAL A 208 -22.28 22.09 11.80
C VAL A 208 -21.56 20.97 12.55
N ASP A 209 -21.89 19.72 12.21
CA ASP A 209 -21.25 18.55 12.80
C ASP A 209 -19.80 18.44 12.32
N GLU A 210 -18.87 18.34 13.28
CA GLU A 210 -17.49 18.01 12.97
C GLU A 210 -17.35 16.49 12.81
N VAL A 211 -16.77 16.04 11.69
CA VAL A 211 -16.67 14.62 11.34
C VAL A 211 -15.22 14.15 11.33
N GLY A 212 -14.88 13.20 12.19
CA GLY A 212 -13.52 12.69 12.39
C GLY A 212 -13.48 11.19 12.70
N PRO A 213 -12.30 10.64 13.03
CA PRO A 213 -12.13 9.23 13.34
C PRO A 213 -12.96 8.83 14.57
N ILE A 214 -13.71 7.73 14.47
CA ILE A 214 -14.49 7.20 15.60
C ILE A 214 -13.58 6.57 16.68
N ALA A 215 -14.09 6.48 17.90
CA ALA A 215 -13.35 5.96 19.05
C ALA A 215 -12.85 4.51 18.85
N ASP A 216 -13.52 3.72 18.01
CA ASP A 216 -13.15 2.32 17.75
C ASP A 216 -11.86 2.18 16.94
N LEU A 217 -11.39 3.24 16.26
CA LEU A 217 -10.09 3.22 15.59
C LEU A 217 -8.90 3.13 16.56
N ARG A 218 -9.10 3.43 17.86
CA ARG A 218 -8.04 3.42 18.86
C ARG A 218 -7.26 2.11 18.96
N TRP A 219 -7.83 0.99 18.49
CA TRP A 219 -7.21 -0.32 18.54
C TRP A 219 -6.14 -0.56 17.46
N ALA A 220 -6.07 0.32 16.46
CA ALA A 220 -5.09 0.27 15.39
C ALA A 220 -4.00 1.33 15.60
N ASN A 221 -3.07 1.06 16.52
CA ASN A 221 -2.01 1.98 16.92
C ASN A 221 -0.72 1.25 17.29
N ASN A 222 0.31 2.00 17.69
CA ASN A 222 1.50 1.48 18.38
C ASN A 222 2.22 0.31 17.68
N GLY A 223 2.34 0.38 16.35
CA GLY A 223 2.99 -0.64 15.54
C GLY A 223 2.16 -1.90 15.29
N ARG A 224 0.90 -1.96 15.76
CA ARG A 224 0.01 -3.09 15.47
C ARG A 224 -0.16 -3.25 13.97
N LYS A 225 0.17 -4.44 13.46
CA LYS A 225 0.01 -4.79 12.05
C LYS A 225 -1.46 -4.77 11.68
N THR A 226 -1.78 -3.93 10.70
CA THR A 226 -3.15 -3.60 10.35
C THR A 226 -3.34 -3.71 8.84
N TYR A 227 -4.24 -4.57 8.41
CA TYR A 227 -4.61 -4.75 7.02
C TYR A 227 -5.83 -3.90 6.67
N VAL A 228 -5.81 -3.22 5.53
CA VAL A 228 -6.98 -2.54 4.96
C VAL A 228 -7.39 -3.29 3.69
N LEU A 229 -8.36 -4.19 3.84
CA LEU A 229 -8.84 -5.08 2.78
C LEU A 229 -10.28 -4.72 2.41
N LEU A 230 -10.43 -3.61 1.68
CA LEU A 230 -11.73 -3.18 1.16
C LEU A 230 -12.08 -3.94 -0.14
N ASP A 231 -13.34 -3.83 -0.57
CA ASP A 231 -13.88 -4.50 -1.76
C ASP A 231 -13.00 -4.33 -3.01
N ALA A 232 -13.01 -5.29 -3.93
CA ALA A 232 -12.20 -5.27 -5.15
C ALA A 232 -12.50 -4.05 -6.05
N ASN A 233 -13.75 -3.56 -5.98
CA ASN A 233 -14.19 -2.32 -6.64
C ASN A 233 -13.49 -1.06 -6.09
N ALA A 234 -12.80 -1.15 -4.95
CA ALA A 234 -12.02 -0.07 -4.38
C ALA A 234 -10.95 0.43 -5.35
N SER A 235 -10.45 -0.44 -6.24
CA SER A 235 -9.47 -0.06 -7.26
C SER A 235 -10.07 0.83 -8.37
N THR A 236 -11.36 0.66 -8.70
CA THR A 236 -12.02 1.31 -9.84
C THR A 236 -12.95 2.46 -9.45
N ASN A 237 -13.48 2.47 -8.22
CA ASN A 237 -14.39 3.51 -7.72
C ASN A 237 -13.61 4.65 -7.01
N PRO A 238 -13.60 5.88 -7.55
CA PRO A 238 -12.86 7.00 -6.97
C PRO A 238 -13.23 7.30 -5.51
N LYS A 239 -14.50 7.14 -5.12
CA LYS A 239 -14.96 7.39 -3.74
C LYS A 239 -14.37 6.37 -2.77
N VAL A 240 -14.30 5.11 -3.18
CA VAL A 240 -13.75 4.03 -2.35
C VAL A 240 -12.22 4.13 -2.29
N ARG A 241 -11.56 4.50 -3.40
CA ARG A 241 -10.12 4.86 -3.38
C ARG A 241 -9.82 5.96 -2.38
N GLN A 242 -10.60 7.04 -2.41
CA GLN A 242 -10.43 8.17 -1.48
C GLN A 242 -10.67 7.75 -0.03
N ALA A 243 -11.71 6.94 0.22
CA ALA A 243 -12.00 6.41 1.54
C ALA A 243 -10.87 5.52 2.07
N ARG A 244 -10.35 4.61 1.23
CA ARG A 244 -9.21 3.73 1.53
C ARG A 244 -7.97 4.55 1.87
N ALA A 245 -7.61 5.50 1.01
CA ALA A 245 -6.44 6.37 1.20
C ALA A 245 -6.56 7.19 2.49
N ALA A 246 -7.74 7.76 2.77
CA ALA A 246 -7.98 8.54 3.97
C ALA A 246 -7.92 7.66 5.25
N LEU A 247 -8.47 6.44 5.22
CA LEU A 247 -8.36 5.48 6.33
C LEU A 247 -6.90 5.10 6.58
N VAL A 248 -6.18 4.70 5.52
CA VAL A 248 -4.76 4.31 5.61
C VAL A 248 -3.92 5.44 6.20
N ARG A 249 -4.12 6.68 5.73
CA ARG A 249 -3.45 7.86 6.27
C ARG A 249 -3.77 8.05 7.77
N GLN A 250 -5.03 7.91 8.16
CA GLN A 250 -5.44 8.04 9.55
C GLN A 250 -4.82 6.95 10.46
N LEU A 251 -4.82 5.70 10.01
CA LEU A 251 -4.23 4.57 10.73
C LEU A 251 -2.72 4.74 10.92
N ARG A 252 -2.03 5.19 9.86
CA ARG A 252 -0.60 5.51 9.92
C ARG A 252 -0.30 6.68 10.84
N LYS A 253 -1.15 7.72 10.85
CA LYS A 253 -1.06 8.84 11.80
C LYS A 253 -1.17 8.37 13.26
N GLN A 254 -1.86 7.25 13.52
CA GLN A 254 -1.97 6.63 14.84
C GLN A 254 -0.85 5.62 15.14
N GLY A 255 0.11 5.46 14.22
CA GLY A 255 1.27 4.59 14.38
C GLY A 255 1.03 3.11 14.04
N ALA A 256 -0.07 2.75 13.37
CA ALA A 256 -0.27 1.37 12.91
C ALA A 256 0.72 1.00 11.77
N ASP A 257 1.15 -0.27 11.73
CA ASP A 257 1.87 -0.82 10.57
C ASP A 257 0.86 -1.29 9.51
N VAL A 258 0.56 -0.39 8.57
CA VAL A 258 -0.56 -0.59 7.64
C VAL A 258 -0.12 -1.29 6.35
N VAL A 259 -0.72 -2.45 6.11
CA VAL A 259 -0.65 -3.23 4.86
C VAL A 259 -1.96 -3.05 4.08
N VAL A 260 -1.87 -2.90 2.76
CA VAL A 260 -3.06 -2.70 1.89
C VAL A 260 -3.07 -3.79 0.81
N PRO A 261 -3.59 -5.00 1.11
CA PRO A 261 -3.72 -6.03 0.09
C PRO A 261 -4.76 -5.64 -0.96
N GLU A 262 -4.59 -6.18 -2.18
CA GLU A 262 -5.58 -6.00 -3.25
C GLU A 262 -6.23 -7.34 -3.59
N LEU A 263 -7.57 -7.36 -3.57
CA LEU A 263 -8.32 -8.48 -4.11
C LEU A 263 -8.26 -8.46 -5.64
N PRO A 264 -8.04 -9.60 -6.30
CA PRO A 264 -8.04 -9.66 -7.75
C PRO A 264 -9.44 -9.37 -8.30
N LEU A 265 -9.50 -8.68 -9.44
CA LEU A 265 -10.75 -8.47 -10.16
C LEU A 265 -11.19 -9.79 -10.79
N VAL A 266 -12.18 -10.44 -10.18
CA VAL A 266 -12.78 -11.70 -10.62
C VAL A 266 -14.29 -11.50 -10.74
N GLU A 267 -14.91 -12.03 -11.79
CA GLU A 267 -16.37 -11.97 -11.97
C GLU A 267 -17.07 -12.62 -10.77
N GLY A 268 -18.08 -11.95 -10.22
CA GLY A 268 -18.83 -12.44 -9.05
C GLY A 268 -18.17 -12.20 -7.68
N VAL A 269 -16.91 -11.73 -7.63
CA VAL A 269 -16.22 -11.39 -6.38
C VAL A 269 -16.27 -9.89 -6.15
N ASN A 270 -16.95 -9.45 -5.08
CA ASN A 270 -16.95 -8.05 -4.68
C ASN A 270 -16.08 -7.81 -3.43
N GLY A 271 -16.26 -8.63 -2.40
CA GLY A 271 -15.55 -8.49 -1.12
C GLY A 271 -14.69 -9.70 -0.74
N PRO A 272 -14.00 -9.64 0.41
CA PRO A 272 -13.24 -10.76 0.96
C PRO A 272 -14.09 -12.01 1.22
N ASP A 273 -15.36 -11.82 1.61
CA ASP A 273 -16.33 -12.90 1.80
C ASP A 273 -16.59 -13.68 0.51
N ASP A 274 -16.87 -12.97 -0.59
CA ASP A 274 -17.10 -13.62 -1.89
C ASP A 274 -15.82 -14.30 -2.37
N PHE A 275 -14.65 -13.69 -2.14
CA PHE A 275 -13.37 -14.25 -2.54
C PHE A 275 -13.05 -15.56 -1.81
N ILE A 276 -13.28 -15.62 -0.50
CA ILE A 276 -13.11 -16.86 0.29
C ILE A 276 -14.09 -17.93 -0.20
N GLY A 277 -15.36 -17.56 -0.42
CA GLY A 277 -16.38 -18.50 -0.91
C GLY A 277 -16.05 -19.12 -2.27
N GLU A 278 -15.53 -18.31 -3.20
CA GLU A 278 -15.27 -18.71 -4.58
C GLU A 278 -13.89 -19.34 -4.78
N ARG A 279 -12.85 -18.85 -4.08
CA ARG A 279 -11.44 -19.21 -4.33
C ARG A 279 -10.82 -20.04 -3.20
N GLY A 280 -11.49 -20.14 -2.06
CA GLY A 280 -11.09 -20.95 -0.93
C GLY A 280 -9.99 -20.34 -0.06
N ASP A 281 -9.65 -21.08 1.01
CA ASP A 281 -8.83 -20.59 2.10
C ASP A 281 -7.38 -20.27 1.70
N GLU A 282 -6.78 -21.10 0.83
CA GLU A 282 -5.40 -20.95 0.34
C GLU A 282 -5.22 -19.68 -0.50
N ALA A 283 -6.21 -19.34 -1.32
CA ALA A 283 -6.16 -18.12 -2.13
C ALA A 283 -6.19 -16.87 -1.23
N MET A 284 -7.02 -16.86 -0.19
CA MET A 284 -7.06 -15.76 0.78
C MET A 284 -5.75 -15.65 1.59
N LEU A 285 -5.13 -16.79 1.92
CA LEU A 285 -3.82 -16.81 2.56
C LEU A 285 -2.77 -16.09 1.71
N GLN A 286 -2.71 -16.40 0.41
CA GLN A 286 -1.79 -15.77 -0.52
C GLN A 286 -2.00 -14.26 -0.65
N ILE A 287 -3.23 -13.76 -0.54
CA ILE A 287 -3.51 -12.31 -0.51
C ILE A 287 -2.91 -11.66 0.74
N LEU A 288 -3.07 -12.27 1.92
CA LEU A 288 -2.58 -11.69 3.17
C LEU A 288 -1.06 -11.86 3.38
N GLU A 289 -0.47 -12.92 2.83
CA GLU A 289 0.98 -13.17 2.90
C GLU A 289 1.76 -12.47 1.78
N GLY A 290 1.18 -12.36 0.58
CA GLY A 290 1.79 -11.67 -0.56
C GLY A 290 1.77 -10.14 -0.41
N ALA A 291 0.94 -9.60 0.49
CA ALA A 291 0.89 -8.18 0.79
C ALA A 291 1.96 -7.82 1.83
N GLU A 292 3.04 -7.21 1.35
CA GLU A 292 4.13 -6.73 2.20
C GLU A 292 3.95 -5.24 2.58
N SER A 293 4.34 -4.87 3.80
CA SER A 293 4.33 -3.46 4.24
C SER A 293 5.37 -2.66 3.46
N GLY A 294 4.98 -1.51 2.91
CA GLY A 294 5.91 -0.62 2.21
C GLY A 294 7.07 -0.18 3.10
N SER A 295 6.83 0.01 4.40
CA SER A 295 7.86 0.34 5.38
C SER A 295 8.96 -0.72 5.48
N ALA A 296 8.60 -2.01 5.42
CA ALA A 296 9.54 -3.13 5.44
C ALA A 296 10.39 -3.16 4.17
N ILE A 297 9.77 -2.97 3.00
CA ILE A 297 10.48 -2.88 1.71
C ILE A 297 11.49 -1.74 1.73
N LEU A 298 11.08 -0.54 2.16
CA LEU A 298 11.99 0.60 2.25
C LEU A 298 13.10 0.38 3.29
N ASN A 299 12.82 -0.31 4.40
CA ASN A 299 13.85 -0.69 5.38
C ASN A 299 14.89 -1.63 4.77
N ASP A 300 14.48 -2.63 4.00
CA ASP A 300 15.40 -3.52 3.28
C ASP A 300 16.25 -2.78 2.26
N VAL A 301 15.66 -1.82 1.53
CA VAL A 301 16.40 -0.92 0.62
C VAL A 301 17.43 -0.08 1.37
N ALA A 302 17.04 0.52 2.50
CA ALA A 302 17.93 1.29 3.35
C ALA A 302 19.09 0.44 3.90
N LEU A 303 18.81 -0.77 4.36
CA LEU A 303 19.81 -1.73 4.81
C LEU A 303 20.76 -2.12 3.68
N PHE A 304 20.23 -2.41 2.49
CA PHE A 304 21.03 -2.71 1.32
C PHE A 304 22.01 -1.58 0.99
N ILE A 305 21.57 -0.32 1.00
CA ILE A 305 22.44 0.84 0.74
C ILE A 305 23.55 0.92 1.78
N ARG A 306 23.20 0.78 3.08
CA ARG A 306 24.16 0.88 4.20
C ARG A 306 25.25 -0.19 4.18
N ARG A 307 25.01 -1.35 3.56
CA ARG A 307 26.04 -2.39 3.41
C ARG A 307 27.25 -1.91 2.62
N PHE A 308 27.05 -1.04 1.64
CA PHE A 308 28.09 -0.66 0.68
C PHE A 308 28.56 0.79 0.82
N VAL A 309 27.78 1.66 1.49
CA VAL A 309 28.05 3.10 1.59
C VAL A 309 27.75 3.61 3.00
N ILE A 310 28.66 4.44 3.54
CA ILE A 310 28.44 5.16 4.80
C ILE A 310 27.71 6.47 4.48
N LEU A 311 26.54 6.63 5.09
CA LEU A 311 25.65 7.78 4.95
C LEU A 311 24.99 8.08 6.29
N SER A 312 24.67 9.35 6.55
CA SER A 312 23.85 9.72 7.71
C SER A 312 22.45 9.11 7.61
N SER A 313 21.72 9.08 8.73
CA SER A 313 20.34 8.58 8.72
C SER A 313 19.41 9.37 7.80
N ALA A 314 19.58 10.69 7.71
CA ALA A 314 18.84 11.52 6.77
C ALA A 314 19.20 11.19 5.32
N GLN A 315 20.50 11.05 5.00
CA GLN A 315 20.96 10.72 3.65
C GLN A 315 20.43 9.36 3.18
N VAL A 316 20.50 8.31 4.02
CA VAL A 316 19.95 6.99 3.66
C VAL A 316 18.46 7.07 3.41
N THR A 317 17.72 7.77 4.28
CA THR A 317 16.26 7.93 4.12
C THR A 317 15.92 8.58 2.78
N ALA A 318 16.58 9.69 2.45
CA ALA A 318 16.33 10.40 1.20
C ALA A 318 16.74 9.58 -0.04
N VAL A 319 17.89 8.88 0.00
CA VAL A 319 18.32 8.02 -1.12
C VAL A 319 17.36 6.84 -1.30
N THR A 320 16.89 6.22 -0.23
CA THR A 320 15.90 5.13 -0.29
C THR A 320 14.59 5.59 -0.92
N LEU A 321 14.04 6.73 -0.48
CA LEU A 321 12.83 7.29 -1.07
C LEU A 321 13.04 7.71 -2.53
N TRP A 322 14.22 8.23 -2.86
CA TRP A 322 14.57 8.57 -4.23
C TRP A 322 14.62 7.33 -5.12
N CYS A 323 15.14 6.20 -4.63
CA CYS A 323 15.07 4.92 -5.36
C CYS A 323 13.62 4.50 -5.63
N ALA A 324 12.74 4.62 -4.63
CA ALA A 324 11.31 4.33 -4.79
C ALA A 324 10.64 5.27 -5.81
N HIS A 325 10.92 6.57 -5.73
CA HIS A 325 10.45 7.60 -6.67
C HIS A 325 10.78 7.29 -8.12
N THR A 326 11.91 6.64 -8.40
CA THR A 326 12.25 6.26 -9.79
C THR A 326 11.23 5.33 -10.45
N TYR A 327 10.39 4.62 -9.68
CA TYR A 327 9.29 3.81 -10.19
C TYR A 327 7.97 4.59 -10.35
N ALA A 328 7.86 5.77 -9.74
CA ALA A 328 6.67 6.61 -9.74
C ALA A 328 6.82 7.93 -10.53
N TYR A 329 8.04 8.33 -10.91
CA TYR A 329 8.29 9.71 -11.39
C TYR A 329 7.43 10.16 -12.58
N LEU A 330 6.89 9.25 -13.39
CA LEU A 330 6.03 9.58 -14.53
C LEU A 330 4.66 10.17 -14.11
N ILE A 331 4.21 9.94 -12.87
CA ILE A 331 3.01 10.58 -12.33
C ILE A 331 3.31 11.90 -11.60
N ALA A 332 4.59 12.24 -11.41
CA ALA A 332 5.00 13.44 -10.69
C ALA A 332 5.03 14.68 -11.60
N ILE A 333 4.67 15.84 -11.05
CA ILE A 333 4.81 17.14 -11.73
C ILE A 333 6.28 17.54 -11.78
N TRP A 334 6.97 17.38 -10.65
CA TRP A 334 8.40 17.61 -10.50
C TRP A 334 9.12 16.35 -10.06
N THR A 335 10.39 16.21 -10.44
CA THR A 335 11.23 15.07 -10.06
C THR A 335 12.44 15.55 -9.27
N ALA A 336 12.66 14.97 -8.09
CA ALA A 336 13.83 15.25 -7.28
C ALA A 336 15.11 14.71 -7.92
N TYR A 337 16.18 15.49 -7.85
CA TYR A 337 17.53 15.03 -8.17
C TYR A 337 18.31 14.66 -6.92
N LEU A 338 19.35 13.85 -7.05
CA LEU A 338 20.38 13.68 -6.03
C LEU A 338 21.66 14.41 -6.43
N ALA A 339 22.15 15.29 -5.54
CA ALA A 339 23.45 15.93 -5.67
C ALA A 339 24.48 15.22 -4.78
N ILE A 340 25.16 14.23 -5.35
CA ILE A 340 26.15 13.42 -4.63
C ILE A 340 27.52 14.12 -4.73
N THR A 341 27.95 14.73 -3.64
CA THR A 341 29.08 15.67 -3.68
C THR A 341 30.06 15.46 -2.54
N SER A 342 31.32 15.83 -2.74
CA SER A 342 32.34 15.78 -1.69
C SER A 342 33.40 16.86 -1.90
N ALA A 343 34.03 17.32 -0.82
CA ALA A 343 35.14 18.27 -0.91
C ALA A 343 36.38 17.67 -1.59
N GLU A 344 36.60 16.36 -1.40
CA GLU A 344 37.80 15.67 -1.88
C GLU A 344 37.49 14.48 -2.81
N LYS A 345 38.53 13.96 -3.47
CA LYS A 345 38.47 12.70 -4.22
C LYS A 345 38.34 11.50 -3.27
N ARG A 346 37.90 10.35 -3.81
CA ARG A 346 37.84 9.06 -3.10
C ARG A 346 36.87 9.02 -1.89
N CYS A 347 35.81 9.82 -1.91
CA CYS A 347 34.72 9.79 -0.93
C CYS A 347 33.54 8.86 -1.34
N ALA A 348 33.79 7.80 -2.12
CA ALA A 348 32.78 6.79 -2.49
C ALA A 348 31.54 7.29 -3.30
N LYS A 349 31.62 8.45 -3.98
CA LYS A 349 30.53 8.98 -4.82
C LYS A 349 30.08 8.01 -5.92
N SER A 350 31.04 7.52 -6.72
CA SER A 350 30.79 6.52 -7.76
C SER A 350 30.22 5.23 -7.17
N ARG A 351 30.67 4.84 -5.97
CA ARG A 351 30.12 3.68 -5.26
C ARG A 351 28.66 3.87 -4.89
N LEU A 352 28.25 5.07 -4.47
CA LEU A 352 26.82 5.34 -4.24
C LEU A 352 26.01 5.24 -5.53
N LEU A 353 26.51 5.80 -6.65
CA LEU A 353 25.86 5.66 -7.96
C LEU A 353 25.74 4.19 -8.39
N GLU A 354 26.80 3.39 -8.23
CA GLU A 354 26.78 1.95 -8.50
C GLU A 354 25.72 1.24 -7.63
N THR A 355 25.71 1.49 -6.32
CA THR A 355 24.78 0.87 -5.37
C THR A 355 23.33 1.19 -5.71
N VAL A 356 22.98 2.46 -5.98
CA VAL A 356 21.60 2.81 -6.37
C VAL A 356 21.26 2.31 -7.77
N GLY A 357 22.24 2.14 -8.66
CA GLY A 357 22.04 1.56 -9.99
C GLY A 357 21.45 0.15 -9.96
N TYR A 358 21.67 -0.61 -8.89
CA TYR A 358 21.04 -1.92 -8.68
C TYR A 358 19.59 -1.86 -8.16
N LEU A 359 19.12 -0.69 -7.70
CA LEU A 359 17.84 -0.51 -7.04
C LEU A 359 16.83 0.31 -7.84
N VAL A 360 17.29 1.22 -8.70
CA VAL A 360 16.42 2.15 -9.43
C VAL A 360 15.79 1.53 -10.70
N SER A 361 14.74 2.17 -11.20
CA SER A 361 14.13 1.83 -12.47
C SER A 361 15.04 2.23 -13.65
N SER A 362 15.19 1.35 -14.64
CA SER A 362 15.88 1.62 -15.92
C SER A 362 17.16 2.48 -15.79
N PRO A 363 18.17 2.03 -15.03
CA PRO A 363 19.38 2.80 -14.78
C PRO A 363 20.13 3.09 -16.08
N TRP A 364 20.56 4.34 -16.26
CA TRP A 364 21.48 4.74 -17.32
C TRP A 364 22.67 5.46 -16.72
N ALA A 365 23.73 4.70 -16.47
CA ALA A 365 25.02 5.22 -16.03
C ALA A 365 25.82 5.76 -17.21
N THR A 366 26.35 6.98 -17.07
CA THR A 366 27.20 7.60 -18.08
C THR A 366 28.16 8.60 -17.45
N ALA A 367 29.35 8.73 -18.05
CA ALA A 367 30.34 9.77 -17.78
C ALA A 367 30.63 10.51 -19.10
N ASP A 368 30.97 11.80 -19.01
CA ASP A 368 31.36 12.67 -20.14
C ASP A 368 30.40 12.65 -21.36
N ILE A 369 29.10 12.89 -21.14
CA ILE A 369 28.07 12.93 -22.18
C ILE A 369 27.87 14.33 -22.78
N THR A 370 27.57 14.42 -24.08
CA THR A 370 27.16 15.69 -24.71
C THR A 370 25.70 16.01 -24.42
N ALA A 371 25.33 17.30 -24.43
CA ALA A 371 23.93 17.71 -24.28
C ALA A 371 23.01 17.04 -25.33
N ALA A 372 23.49 16.92 -26.58
CA ALA A 372 22.78 16.27 -27.68
C ALA A 372 22.50 14.79 -27.43
N ALA A 373 23.50 14.04 -26.97
CA ALA A 373 23.31 12.64 -26.61
C ALA A 373 22.37 12.49 -25.41
N LEU A 374 22.45 13.41 -24.44
CA LEU A 374 21.64 13.37 -23.23
C LEU A 374 20.14 13.52 -23.51
N PHE A 375 19.69 14.62 -24.13
CA PHE A 375 18.24 14.83 -24.33
C PHE A 375 17.64 13.80 -25.30
N ARG A 376 18.40 13.32 -26.30
CA ARG A 376 17.94 12.25 -27.21
C ARG A 376 17.80 10.92 -26.48
N GLY A 377 18.74 10.61 -25.59
CA GLY A 377 18.69 9.42 -24.75
C GLY A 377 17.54 9.45 -23.76
N ILE A 378 17.29 10.60 -23.13
CA ILE A 378 16.15 10.79 -22.22
C ILE A 378 14.83 10.61 -22.95
N GLU A 379 14.63 11.28 -24.09
CA GLU A 379 13.40 11.14 -24.89
C GLU A 379 13.13 9.69 -25.28
N LYS A 380 14.17 8.97 -25.73
CA LYS A 380 14.04 7.59 -26.20
C LYS A 380 13.82 6.58 -25.08
N LYS A 381 14.57 6.70 -23.98
CA LYS A 381 14.67 5.64 -22.96
C LYS A 381 13.85 5.91 -21.71
N ARG A 382 13.51 7.17 -21.42
CA ARG A 382 12.89 7.60 -20.15
C ARG A 382 13.59 6.99 -18.92
N PRO A 383 14.93 7.14 -18.79
CA PRO A 383 15.74 6.36 -17.85
C PRO A 383 15.84 7.03 -16.47
N THR A 384 16.38 6.33 -15.49
CA THR A 384 17.00 6.97 -14.32
C THR A 384 18.45 7.31 -14.67
N LEU A 385 18.78 8.61 -14.77
CA LEU A 385 20.12 9.04 -15.16
C LEU A 385 21.08 8.99 -13.95
N LEU A 386 22.19 8.28 -14.10
CA LEU A 386 23.28 8.22 -13.12
C LEU A 386 24.52 8.84 -13.77
N LEU A 387 24.80 10.09 -13.42
CA LEU A 387 25.82 10.91 -14.07
C LEU A 387 27.04 11.05 -13.16
N ASP A 388 28.15 10.42 -13.53
CA ASP A 388 29.42 10.52 -12.80
C ASP A 388 30.36 11.57 -13.43
N GLU A 389 31.34 12.01 -12.64
CA GLU A 389 32.48 12.82 -13.08
C GLU A 389 32.16 14.15 -13.80
N GLN A 390 31.25 14.96 -13.26
CA GLN A 390 31.01 16.32 -13.78
C GLN A 390 32.20 17.31 -13.62
N ASP A 391 33.28 16.90 -12.97
CA ASP A 391 34.42 17.78 -12.65
C ASP A 391 35.32 18.06 -13.85
N ALA A 392 35.43 17.11 -14.78
CA ALA A 392 36.22 17.29 -16.00
C ALA A 392 35.63 18.39 -16.90
N ALA A 393 34.29 18.53 -16.90
CA ALA A 393 33.58 19.54 -17.67
C ALA A 393 33.84 20.97 -17.17
N LYS A 394 34.17 21.17 -15.88
CA LYS A 394 34.47 22.49 -15.31
C LYS A 394 35.81 23.08 -15.75
N LYS A 395 36.76 22.24 -16.19
CA LYS A 395 38.10 22.67 -16.65
C LYS A 395 38.23 22.77 -18.17
N GLY A 396 37.15 22.50 -18.91
CA GLY A 396 37.11 22.51 -20.36
C GLY A 396 36.08 23.49 -20.93
N ASP A 397 35.64 23.17 -22.15
CA ASP A 397 34.68 23.92 -22.98
C ASP A 397 33.43 24.41 -22.20
N LYS A 398 33.42 25.70 -21.86
CA LYS A 398 32.34 26.35 -21.09
C LYS A 398 30.98 26.22 -21.79
N GLU A 399 30.96 26.22 -23.12
CA GLU A 399 29.72 26.11 -23.90
C GLU A 399 29.10 24.72 -23.74
N LYS A 400 29.93 23.66 -23.75
CA LYS A 400 29.48 22.29 -23.48
C LYS A 400 28.83 22.18 -22.08
N PHE A 401 29.43 22.80 -21.07
CA PHE A 401 28.92 22.76 -19.70
C PHE A 401 27.60 23.50 -19.55
N GLU A 402 27.47 24.71 -20.10
CA GLU A 402 26.23 25.48 -20.07
C GLU A 402 25.09 24.76 -20.82
N ASN A 403 25.39 24.16 -21.97
CA ASN A 403 24.43 23.35 -22.71
C ASN A 403 23.95 22.13 -21.91
N LEU A 404 24.85 21.46 -21.19
CA LEU A 404 24.50 20.32 -20.33
C LEU A 404 23.63 20.78 -19.14
N ARG A 405 24.04 21.86 -18.46
CA ARG A 405 23.29 22.48 -17.36
C ARG A 405 21.87 22.86 -17.78
N ALA A 406 21.69 23.41 -18.98
CA ALA A 406 20.37 23.74 -19.53
C ALA A 406 19.45 22.50 -19.63
N VAL A 407 19.97 21.36 -20.11
CA VAL A 407 19.22 20.10 -20.16
C VAL A 407 18.86 19.60 -18.75
N LEU A 408 19.81 19.67 -17.81
CA LEU A 408 19.57 19.26 -16.42
C LEU A 408 18.49 20.12 -15.75
N ASN A 409 18.53 21.44 -15.91
CA ASN A 409 17.53 22.35 -15.36
C ASN A 409 16.14 22.12 -15.95
N ALA A 410 16.04 21.95 -17.28
CA ALA A 410 14.77 21.69 -17.96
C ALA A 410 14.12 20.40 -17.46
N GLY A 411 14.92 19.39 -17.12
CA GLY A 411 14.43 18.05 -16.81
C GLY A 411 13.75 17.83 -15.46
N ALA A 412 13.60 18.87 -14.63
CA ALA A 412 13.01 18.73 -13.30
C ALA A 412 11.48 18.74 -13.36
N HIS A 413 10.89 19.47 -14.32
CA HIS A 413 9.44 19.54 -14.51
C HIS A 413 8.99 18.62 -15.65
N TYR A 414 7.81 18.01 -15.55
CA TYR A 414 7.31 17.07 -16.57
C TYR A 414 7.10 17.70 -17.96
N LYS A 415 6.79 19.00 -18.02
CA LYS A 415 6.73 19.77 -19.28
C LYS A 415 8.10 20.25 -19.78
N GLY A 416 9.18 19.94 -19.07
CA GLY A 416 10.53 20.33 -19.42
C GLY A 416 10.96 19.85 -20.80
N ARG A 417 11.17 20.80 -21.73
CA ARG A 417 11.64 20.54 -23.09
C ARG A 417 12.96 21.24 -23.38
N VAL A 418 13.71 20.64 -24.31
CA VAL A 418 14.92 21.16 -24.94
C VAL A 418 14.65 21.18 -26.43
N THR A 419 14.48 22.38 -26.98
CA THR A 419 14.23 22.61 -28.41
C THR A 419 15.55 22.62 -29.18
N ARG A 420 15.64 21.86 -30.26
CA ARG A 420 16.83 21.82 -31.12
C ARG A 420 16.45 21.68 -32.60
N CYS A 421 17.20 22.35 -33.47
CA CYS A 421 17.14 22.09 -34.90
C CYS A 421 17.68 20.68 -35.20
N VAL A 422 16.98 19.94 -36.05
CA VAL A 422 17.32 18.60 -36.50
C VAL A 422 17.22 18.54 -38.03
N GLY A 423 18.04 17.70 -38.66
CA GLY A 423 18.08 17.59 -40.13
C GLY A 423 19.39 18.10 -40.73
N LYS A 424 19.52 18.06 -42.06
CA LYS A 424 20.73 18.47 -42.80
C LYS A 424 20.34 19.40 -43.94
N GLY A 425 21.18 20.41 -44.21
CA GLY A 425 20.99 21.31 -45.35
C GLY A 425 19.66 22.07 -45.28
N SER A 426 18.89 22.04 -46.36
CA SER A 426 17.57 22.70 -46.47
C SER A 426 16.43 21.94 -45.77
N GLU A 427 16.67 20.73 -45.28
CA GLU A 427 15.66 19.92 -44.55
C GLU A 427 15.85 20.06 -43.03
N GLN A 428 15.97 21.30 -42.52
CA GLN A 428 16.00 21.53 -41.07
C GLN A 428 14.58 21.69 -40.52
N ASP A 429 14.33 21.00 -39.42
CA ASP A 429 13.09 21.10 -38.64
C ASP A 429 13.41 21.39 -37.17
N VAL A 430 12.46 21.96 -36.46
CA VAL A 430 12.59 22.28 -35.03
C VAL A 430 11.89 21.19 -34.24
N LYS A 431 12.63 20.49 -33.38
CA LYS A 431 12.08 19.42 -32.54
C LYS A 431 12.29 19.68 -31.06
N ASP A 432 11.23 19.44 -30.30
CA ASP A 432 11.26 19.41 -28.85
C ASP A 432 11.59 18.01 -28.33
N PHE A 433 12.58 17.96 -27.44
CA PHE A 433 12.95 16.77 -26.70
C PHE A 433 12.66 16.98 -25.23
N THR A 434 12.02 16.03 -24.57
CA THR A 434 11.90 16.03 -23.12
C THR A 434 13.27 15.94 -22.46
N ALA A 435 13.41 16.59 -21.31
CA ALA A 435 14.52 16.34 -20.40
C ALA A 435 14.06 15.66 -19.10
N PHE A 436 12.77 15.38 -18.98
CA PHE A 436 12.16 14.91 -17.73
C PHE A 436 12.56 13.47 -17.39
N CYS A 437 13.32 13.34 -16.31
CA CYS A 437 13.69 12.06 -15.69
C CYS A 437 14.35 12.29 -14.33
N PRO A 438 14.30 11.32 -13.40
CA PRO A 438 15.10 11.38 -12.18
C PRO A 438 16.60 11.31 -12.51
N LYS A 439 17.40 12.09 -11.78
CA LYS A 439 18.85 12.23 -12.01
C LYS A 439 19.62 12.17 -10.69
N ALA A 440 20.63 11.32 -10.63
CA ALA A 440 21.68 11.37 -9.61
C ALA A 440 22.96 11.86 -10.25
N ILE A 441 23.54 12.92 -9.69
CA ILE A 441 24.68 13.64 -10.26
C ILE A 441 25.82 13.62 -9.25
N ALA A 442 26.94 13.02 -9.61
CA ALA A 442 28.15 12.97 -8.79
C ALA A 442 29.20 13.98 -9.25
N GLY A 443 29.81 14.70 -8.29
CA GLY A 443 30.88 15.66 -8.57
C GLY A 443 31.69 16.06 -7.33
N ILE A 444 32.87 16.64 -7.56
CA ILE A 444 33.74 17.25 -6.55
C ILE A 444 33.36 18.73 -6.38
N GLY A 445 33.35 19.16 -5.12
CA GLY A 445 32.87 20.48 -4.74
C GLY A 445 31.36 20.58 -4.90
N TRP A 446 30.91 21.50 -5.75
CA TRP A 446 29.50 21.92 -5.83
C TRP A 446 28.94 21.75 -7.24
N LEU A 447 27.66 21.42 -7.35
CA LEU A 447 26.94 21.55 -8.62
C LEU A 447 26.61 23.03 -8.86
N ALA A 448 26.31 23.37 -10.11
CA ALA A 448 25.88 24.73 -10.42
C ALA A 448 24.55 25.04 -9.70
N ASP A 449 24.40 26.24 -9.14
CA ASP A 449 23.35 26.60 -8.17
C ASP A 449 21.95 26.24 -8.61
N THR A 450 21.61 26.46 -9.88
CA THR A 450 20.27 26.14 -10.40
C THR A 450 19.98 24.64 -10.39
N VAL A 451 20.98 23.79 -10.59
CA VAL A 451 20.83 22.33 -10.51
C VAL A 451 20.79 21.90 -9.05
N ALA A 452 21.66 22.48 -8.21
CA ALA A 452 21.73 22.18 -6.78
C ALA A 452 20.42 22.50 -6.04
N ASP A 453 19.78 23.63 -6.38
CA ASP A 453 18.51 24.07 -5.79
C ASP A 453 17.32 23.14 -6.10
N ARG A 454 17.47 22.26 -7.10
CA ARG A 454 16.49 21.22 -7.47
C ARG A 454 16.90 19.82 -6.99
N SER A 455 17.99 19.73 -6.21
CA SER A 455 18.62 18.47 -5.83
C SER A 455 18.64 18.29 -4.33
N ILE A 456 18.39 17.08 -3.87
CA ILE A 456 18.64 16.69 -2.48
C ILE A 456 20.15 16.55 -2.28
N PRO A 457 20.75 17.27 -1.32
CA PRO A 457 22.19 17.25 -1.12
C PRO A 457 22.65 15.99 -0.39
N ILE A 458 23.44 15.15 -1.05
CA ILE A 458 24.08 13.97 -0.45
C ILE A 458 25.58 14.24 -0.32
N ARG A 459 25.97 14.84 0.80
CA ARG A 459 27.37 15.20 1.12
C ARG A 459 28.15 14.00 1.62
N MET A 460 29.03 13.49 0.79
CA MET A 460 29.88 12.34 1.11
C MET A 460 31.18 12.78 1.78
N LYS A 461 31.55 12.06 2.84
CA LYS A 461 32.84 12.22 3.54
C LYS A 461 33.72 11.01 3.27
N ARG A 462 35.03 11.20 3.38
CA ARG A 462 35.95 10.06 3.35
C ARG A 462 35.68 9.20 4.57
N LYS A 463 35.51 7.89 4.35
CA LYS A 463 35.31 6.95 5.45
C LYS A 463 36.51 6.97 6.40
N LEU A 464 36.24 6.84 7.69
CA LEU A 464 37.25 6.63 8.72
C LEU A 464 37.85 5.23 8.58
N VAL A 465 39.05 5.04 9.13
CA VAL A 465 39.72 3.72 9.13
C VAL A 465 38.91 2.69 9.93
N SER A 466 38.19 3.14 10.96
CA SER A 466 37.30 2.33 11.78
C SER A 466 36.00 1.91 11.07
N GLU A 467 35.57 2.67 10.06
CA GLU A 467 34.33 2.41 9.35
C GLU A 467 34.53 1.33 8.28
N LYS A 468 33.81 0.22 8.46
CA LYS A 468 33.83 -0.92 7.55
C LYS A 468 32.52 -0.97 6.77
N VAL A 469 32.64 -1.17 5.47
CA VAL A 469 31.54 -1.45 4.54
C VAL A 469 31.92 -2.65 3.69
N GLU A 470 30.92 -3.40 3.24
CA GLU A 470 31.11 -4.49 2.29
C GLU A 470 31.60 -3.96 0.94
N ARG A 471 32.34 -4.81 0.23
CA ARG A 471 32.75 -4.50 -1.14
C ARG A 471 31.60 -4.87 -2.08
N LEU A 472 31.15 -3.89 -2.87
CA LEU A 472 30.18 -4.12 -3.94
C LEU A 472 30.86 -4.96 -5.04
N HIS A 473 30.47 -6.22 -5.13
CA HIS A 473 30.94 -7.15 -6.16
C HIS A 473 29.76 -7.47 -7.07
N GLU A 474 29.88 -7.09 -8.35
CA GLU A 474 28.83 -7.24 -9.35
C GLU A 474 28.28 -8.68 -9.43
N ARG A 475 29.17 -9.69 -9.38
CA ARG A 475 28.81 -11.11 -9.42
C ARG A 475 27.93 -11.59 -8.25
N THR A 476 28.03 -10.94 -7.09
CA THR A 476 27.32 -11.38 -5.88
C THR A 476 26.16 -10.46 -5.53
N VAL A 477 26.18 -9.21 -5.98
CA VAL A 477 25.17 -8.23 -5.59
C VAL A 477 23.88 -8.38 -6.41
N GLU A 478 23.95 -8.69 -7.70
CA GLU A 478 22.75 -8.76 -8.55
C GLU A 478 21.73 -9.80 -8.06
N PRO A 479 22.11 -11.04 -7.65
CA PRO A 479 21.17 -12.00 -7.06
C PRO A 479 20.50 -11.52 -5.78
N ILE A 480 21.13 -10.60 -5.03
CA ILE A 480 20.60 -10.02 -3.79
C ILE A 480 19.71 -8.82 -4.12
N ALA A 481 20.13 -7.98 -5.07
CA ALA A 481 19.42 -6.76 -5.44
C ALA A 481 18.17 -7.03 -6.27
N ALA A 482 18.18 -8.03 -7.17
CA ALA A 482 17.08 -8.28 -8.09
C ALA A 482 15.74 -8.59 -7.38
N PRO A 483 15.67 -9.44 -6.34
CA PRO A 483 14.43 -9.67 -5.58
C PRO A 483 13.93 -8.39 -4.89
N LEU A 484 14.85 -7.62 -4.31
CA LEU A 484 14.52 -6.37 -3.62
C LEU A 484 14.01 -5.29 -4.60
N ARG A 485 14.66 -5.18 -5.75
CA ARG A 485 14.26 -4.31 -6.86
C ARG A 485 12.86 -4.67 -7.39
N LYS A 486 12.56 -5.97 -7.49
CA LYS A 486 11.22 -6.44 -7.88
C LYS A 486 10.17 -6.07 -6.83
N ARG A 487 10.43 -6.33 -5.55
CA ARG A 487 9.54 -5.97 -4.42
C ARG A 487 9.24 -4.47 -4.42
N LEU A 488 10.28 -3.63 -4.52
CA LEU A 488 10.14 -2.17 -4.60
C LEU A 488 9.31 -1.72 -5.82
N SER A 489 9.60 -2.27 -6.99
CA SER A 489 8.85 -1.97 -8.22
C SER A 489 7.38 -2.36 -8.13
N ASP A 490 7.08 -3.56 -7.64
CA ASP A 490 5.72 -4.08 -7.58
C ASP A 490 4.90 -3.30 -6.55
N TRP A 491 5.48 -3.01 -5.38
CA TRP A 491 4.84 -2.17 -4.38
C TRP A 491 4.54 -0.77 -4.90
N ILE A 492 5.52 -0.06 -5.49
CA ILE A 492 5.25 1.29 -6.05
C ILE A 492 4.17 1.24 -7.14
N ARG A 493 4.19 0.25 -8.03
CA ARG A 493 3.15 0.09 -9.07
C ARG A 493 1.75 -0.05 -8.48
N GLN A 494 1.60 -0.80 -7.38
CA GLN A 494 0.33 -0.91 -6.65
C GLN A 494 -0.08 0.43 -6.02
N GLN A 495 0.88 1.24 -5.59
CA GLN A 495 0.61 2.55 -4.99
C GLN A 495 0.34 3.67 -6.01
N LEU A 496 0.67 3.52 -7.31
CA LEU A 496 0.53 4.58 -8.31
C LEU A 496 -0.85 5.27 -8.32
N PRO A 497 -1.99 4.56 -8.26
CA PRO A 497 -3.31 5.21 -8.22
C PRO A 497 -3.50 6.09 -6.98
N ALA A 498 -2.93 5.71 -5.84
CA ALA A 498 -3.02 6.48 -4.60
C ALA A 498 -2.03 7.66 -4.60
N LEU A 499 -0.82 7.46 -5.13
CA LEU A 499 0.23 8.49 -5.20
C LEU A 499 -0.12 9.61 -6.18
N LYS A 500 -0.86 9.31 -7.25
CA LYS A 500 -1.24 10.31 -8.27
C LYS A 500 -2.08 11.45 -7.71
N ASP A 501 -2.97 11.14 -6.77
CA ASP A 501 -3.91 12.10 -6.18
C ASP A 501 -3.51 12.43 -4.71
N ALA A 502 -2.27 12.14 -4.33
CA ALA A 502 -1.79 12.35 -2.97
C ALA A 502 -1.41 13.81 -2.72
N GLU A 503 -1.86 14.35 -1.60
CA GLU A 503 -1.49 15.67 -1.08
C GLU A 503 -0.77 15.47 0.26
N PRO A 504 0.55 15.17 0.24
CA PRO A 504 1.30 14.98 1.47
C PRO A 504 1.49 16.31 2.21
N ASP A 505 1.56 16.26 3.53
CA ASP A 505 1.96 17.41 4.34
C ASP A 505 3.45 17.70 4.10
N ILE A 506 3.77 18.84 3.50
CA ILE A 506 5.14 19.26 3.14
C ILE A 506 5.62 20.30 4.16
N PRO A 507 6.83 20.17 4.74
CA PRO A 507 7.28 21.12 5.74
C PRO A 507 7.57 22.52 5.18
N ASP A 508 7.12 23.55 5.88
CA ASP A 508 7.27 24.97 5.51
C ASP A 508 8.73 25.45 5.51
N GLU A 509 9.65 24.71 6.14
CA GLU A 509 11.08 25.04 6.14
C GLU A 509 11.75 24.83 4.77
N LEU A 510 11.10 24.08 3.87
CA LEU A 510 11.57 23.86 2.51
C LEU A 510 11.15 25.04 1.63
N ASN A 511 12.05 25.50 0.75
CA ASN A 511 11.68 26.50 -0.26
C ASN A 511 10.80 25.88 -1.36
N ASP A 512 10.12 26.70 -2.18
CA ASP A 512 9.18 26.26 -3.22
C ASP A 512 9.73 25.12 -4.11
N ARG A 513 10.99 25.21 -4.55
CA ARG A 513 11.62 24.18 -5.42
C ARG A 513 11.94 22.88 -4.67
N GLN A 514 12.26 22.99 -3.39
CA GLN A 514 12.48 21.84 -2.52
C GLN A 514 11.15 21.14 -2.22
N GLN A 515 10.08 21.90 -1.99
CA GLN A 515 8.72 21.38 -1.81
C GLN A 515 8.25 20.63 -3.07
N ASP A 516 8.41 21.25 -4.25
CA ASP A 516 8.12 20.65 -5.55
C ASP A 516 8.79 19.26 -5.71
N GLY A 517 10.09 19.17 -5.40
CA GLY A 517 10.83 17.90 -5.46
C GLY A 517 10.47 16.90 -4.36
N ALA A 518 10.07 17.38 -3.18
CA ALA A 518 9.76 16.57 -2.02
C ALA A 518 8.40 15.87 -2.11
N GLU A 519 7.43 16.44 -2.84
CA GLU A 519 6.05 15.97 -2.91
C GLU A 519 5.94 14.45 -3.15
N CYS A 520 6.52 13.93 -4.25
CA CYS A 520 6.40 12.51 -4.58
C CYS A 520 7.15 11.60 -3.59
N LEU A 521 8.24 12.10 -2.98
CA LEU A 521 9.00 11.38 -1.96
C LEU A 521 8.21 11.26 -0.66
N LEU A 522 7.58 12.35 -0.22
CA LEU A 522 6.74 12.39 0.97
C LEU A 522 5.46 11.59 0.77
N ALA A 523 4.83 11.67 -0.41
CA ALA A 523 3.70 10.81 -0.76
C ALA A 523 4.08 9.32 -0.70
N SER A 524 5.28 8.95 -1.19
CA SER A 524 5.79 7.58 -1.10
C SER A 524 6.09 7.15 0.35
N ALA A 525 6.59 8.05 1.19
CA ALA A 525 6.83 7.80 2.61
C ALA A 525 5.50 7.61 3.38
N ASP A 526 4.52 8.47 3.12
CA ASP A 526 3.16 8.38 3.66
C ASP A 526 2.47 7.10 3.20
N ALA A 527 2.72 6.67 1.95
CA ALA A 527 2.26 5.41 1.37
C ALA A 527 2.98 4.17 1.96
N ALA A 528 4.18 4.32 2.50
CA ALA A 528 4.93 3.24 3.15
C ALA A 528 4.46 2.99 4.59
N GLY A 529 4.14 4.05 5.33
CA GLY A 529 3.79 3.96 6.76
C GLY A 529 4.97 3.62 7.66
N GLY A 530 4.70 3.14 8.88
CA GLY A 530 5.73 2.94 9.91
C GLY A 530 6.37 4.27 10.33
N ASP A 531 7.69 4.30 10.50
CA ASP A 531 8.46 5.51 10.84
C ASP A 531 8.75 6.41 9.62
N TRP A 532 8.52 5.92 8.39
CA TRP A 532 8.89 6.63 7.15
C TRP A 532 8.28 8.02 6.99
N PRO A 533 6.97 8.26 7.27
CA PRO A 533 6.38 9.59 7.14
C PRO A 533 7.12 10.67 7.93
N GLU A 534 7.41 10.40 9.19
CA GLU A 534 8.09 11.35 10.08
C GLU A 534 9.58 11.46 9.74
N LYS A 535 10.22 10.30 9.52
CA LYS A 535 11.64 10.20 9.16
C LYS A 535 11.96 10.92 7.86
N ALA A 536 11.09 10.84 6.86
CA ALA A 536 11.26 11.51 5.57
C ALA A 536 11.26 13.03 5.72
N ARG A 537 10.28 13.58 6.45
CA ARG A 537 10.17 15.03 6.70
C ARG A 537 11.40 15.54 7.45
N LYS A 538 11.77 14.87 8.56
CA LYS A 538 12.99 15.20 9.32
C LYS A 538 14.25 15.13 8.45
N ALA A 539 14.38 14.09 7.62
CA ALA A 539 15.52 13.92 6.73
C ALA A 539 15.61 15.04 5.69
N LEU A 540 14.50 15.40 5.04
CA LEU A 540 14.51 16.47 4.04
C LEU A 540 14.83 17.83 4.67
N ILE A 541 14.26 18.15 5.84
CA ILE A 541 14.60 19.37 6.58
C ILE A 541 16.10 19.37 6.91
N GLU A 542 16.64 18.29 7.49
CA GLU A 542 18.07 18.20 7.84
C GLU A 542 18.98 18.41 6.62
N LEU A 543 18.67 17.77 5.50
CA LEU A 543 19.48 17.84 4.28
C LEU A 543 19.40 19.21 3.62
N TYR A 544 18.23 19.83 3.55
CA TYR A 544 18.03 21.13 2.90
C TYR A 544 18.42 22.32 3.77
N THR A 545 18.36 22.22 5.10
CA THR A 545 18.56 23.36 6.01
C THR A 545 19.85 23.28 6.83
N GLY A 546 20.47 22.11 6.94
CA GLY A 546 21.62 21.87 7.81
C GLY A 546 22.85 22.72 7.48
N ASP A 547 23.74 22.87 8.46
CA ASP A 547 24.94 23.74 8.38
C ASP A 547 25.85 23.43 7.17
N ALA A 548 25.86 22.17 6.72
CA ALA A 548 26.59 21.77 5.52
C ALA A 548 25.98 22.32 4.21
N PHE A 549 24.67 22.56 4.16
CA PHE A 549 24.00 23.27 3.06
C PHE A 549 24.25 24.77 3.16
N ARG A 550 24.19 25.37 4.37
CA ARG A 550 24.48 26.80 4.57
C ARG A 550 25.92 27.18 4.24
N ALA A 551 26.89 26.34 4.61
CA ALA A 551 28.29 26.50 4.22
C ALA A 551 28.50 26.43 2.68
N SER A 552 27.59 25.76 1.96
CA SER A 552 27.61 25.69 0.49
C SER A 552 27.19 26.98 -0.18
N ILE A 553 26.16 27.65 0.34
CA ILE A 553 25.70 28.96 -0.15
C ILE A 553 26.76 30.03 0.16
N ALA A 554 27.36 29.98 1.36
CA ALA A 554 28.38 30.95 1.76
C ALA A 554 29.68 30.86 0.91
N ALA A 555 30.06 29.67 0.45
CA ALA A 555 31.25 29.48 -0.38
C ALA A 555 31.10 30.06 -1.81
N ASN A 556 29.87 30.15 -2.34
CA ASN A 556 29.59 30.76 -3.65
C ASN A 556 29.82 32.27 -3.67
N PHE A 557 29.67 32.95 -2.53
CA PHE A 557 29.90 34.40 -2.43
C PHE A 557 31.38 34.80 -2.40
N ILE A 558 32.29 33.87 -2.10
CA ILE A 558 33.72 34.16 -1.93
C ILE A 558 34.50 33.94 -3.25
N VAL A 559 33.91 33.24 -4.24
CA VAL A 559 34.56 32.89 -5.51
C VAL A 559 33.80 33.43 -6.74
N GLY A 560 32.91 34.41 -6.52
CA GLY A 560 32.18 35.12 -7.58
C GLY A 560 32.96 36.29 -8.17
#